data_AF-A0A924G8Y9-F1
#
_entry.id   AF-A0A924G8Y9-F1
#
_cell.length_a   1.000
_cell.length_b   1.000
_cell.length_c   1.000
_cell.angle_alpha   90.00
_cell.angle_beta   90.00
_cell.angle_gamma   90.00
#
_symmetry.space_group_name_H-M   'P 1'
#
loop_
_entity.id
_entity.type
_entity.pdbx_description
1 polymer ?
#
loop_
_entity_poly.entity_id
_entity_poly.type
_entity_poly.pdbx_seq_one_letter_code
_entity_poly.pdbx_strand_id
1 'polypeptide(L)'
;MKKYLLILSMFSCTIILAQNPDDALRTAWFTQNGSARNIATGGVMGSLGGDITAAHVNPAGLGLFKTNEFVFTPGITFNKNKFNYRGKDTSSLKNIFNYGTIGVVFGTPHDKKTSKWASTAFSFSVNQLANYNNKVQFKGFNNASSFTEQYLEE
;
A
#
# COMPACT_ATOMS: atom_id res chain seq x y z
N MET A 1 -33.34 -10.59 16.82
CA MET A 1 -32.23 -10.36 15.88
C MET A 1 -32.12 -8.90 15.43
N LYS A 2 -33.15 -8.29 14.83
CA LYS A 2 -33.11 -6.88 14.36
C LYS A 2 -32.75 -5.85 15.46
N LYS A 3 -33.27 -6.02 16.69
CA LYS A 3 -32.97 -5.12 17.83
C LYS A 3 -31.49 -5.15 18.26
N TYR A 4 -30.85 -6.33 18.23
CA TYR A 4 -29.42 -6.47 18.56
C TYR A 4 -28.53 -5.87 17.48
N LEU A 5 -28.94 -5.98 16.21
CA LEU A 5 -28.24 -5.38 15.07
C LEU A 5 -28.27 -3.85 15.15
N LEU A 6 -29.38 -3.28 15.60
CA LEU A 6 -29.53 -1.84 15.82
C LEU A 6 -28.66 -1.35 17.00
N ILE A 7 -28.65 -2.08 18.13
CA ILE A 7 -27.80 -1.76 19.28
C ILE A 7 -26.31 -1.82 18.91
N LEU A 8 -25.89 -2.84 18.14
CA LEU A 8 -24.52 -2.98 17.65
C LEU A 8 -24.13 -1.81 16.73
N SER A 9 -25.03 -1.41 15.83
CA SER A 9 -24.82 -0.26 14.94
C SER A 9 -24.73 1.07 15.69
N MET A 10 -25.50 1.26 16.77
CA MET A 10 -25.40 2.48 17.58
C MET A 10 -24.08 2.53 18.36
N PHE A 11 -23.59 1.38 18.84
CA PHE A 11 -22.31 1.31 19.55
C PHE A 11 -21.11 1.59 18.63
N SER A 12 -21.18 1.23 17.33
CA SER A 12 -20.11 1.56 16.37
C SER A 12 -19.99 3.06 16.09
N CYS A 13 -21.05 3.85 16.28
CA CYS A 13 -21.02 5.29 16.01
C CYS A 13 -20.25 6.10 17.06
N THR A 14 -20.07 5.61 18.28
CA THR A 14 -19.41 6.37 19.36
C THR A 14 -17.89 6.42 19.24
N ILE A 15 -17.30 5.67 18.29
CA ILE A 15 -15.86 5.49 18.12
C ILE A 15 -15.36 6.18 16.83
N ILE A 16 -16.23 6.91 16.11
CA ILE A 16 -15.85 7.52 14.83
C ILE A 16 -15.08 8.82 15.09
N LEU A 17 -13.84 8.87 14.59
CA LEU A 17 -13.07 10.11 14.48
C LEU A 17 -13.38 10.76 13.13
N ALA A 18 -13.55 12.08 13.11
CA ALA A 18 -13.69 12.83 11.86
C ALA A 18 -12.39 12.71 11.03
N GLN A 19 -12.53 12.50 9.72
CA GLN A 19 -11.41 12.49 8.78
C GLN A 19 -11.48 13.74 7.90
N ASN A 20 -10.31 14.27 7.52
CA ASN A 20 -10.27 15.38 6.58
C ASN A 20 -10.45 14.88 5.14
N PRO A 21 -11.06 15.64 4.23
CA PRO A 21 -11.12 15.30 2.80
C PRO A 21 -9.73 14.97 2.20
N ASP A 22 -8.68 15.64 2.70
CA ASP A 22 -7.29 15.39 2.31
C ASP A 22 -6.79 13.98 2.67
N ASP A 23 -7.32 13.37 3.74
CA ASP A 23 -6.98 12.00 4.13
C ASP A 23 -7.53 10.98 3.13
N ALA A 24 -8.73 11.24 2.59
CA ALA A 24 -9.31 10.44 1.53
C ALA A 24 -8.47 10.55 0.25
N LEU A 25 -8.02 11.75 -0.13
CA LEU A 25 -7.19 11.94 -1.32
C LEU A 25 -5.82 11.25 -1.17
N ARG A 26 -5.19 11.35 0.02
CA ARG A 26 -3.90 10.70 0.31
C ARG A 26 -3.99 9.17 0.23
N THR A 27 -5.14 8.59 0.58
CA THR A 27 -5.37 7.14 0.53
C THR A 27 -5.99 6.65 -0.78
N ALA A 28 -6.51 7.56 -1.62
CA ALA A 28 -7.11 7.23 -2.91
C ALA A 28 -6.09 6.81 -3.98
N TRP A 29 -4.82 7.19 -3.83
CA TRP A 29 -3.76 6.80 -4.77
C TRP A 29 -2.88 5.70 -4.20
N PHE A 30 -3.06 4.50 -4.75
CA PHE A 30 -2.16 3.39 -4.52
C PHE A 30 -0.97 3.49 -5.48
N THR A 31 0.24 3.54 -4.94
CA THR A 31 1.45 3.30 -5.72
C THR A 31 1.53 1.83 -6.09
N GLN A 32 2.00 1.50 -7.29
CA GLN A 32 2.14 0.10 -7.69
C GLN A 32 3.04 -0.65 -6.71
N ASN A 33 2.47 -1.64 -6.04
CA ASN A 33 3.12 -2.41 -4.98
C ASN A 33 2.71 -3.88 -5.09
N GLY A 34 3.53 -4.79 -4.56
CA GLY A 34 3.28 -6.23 -4.61
C GLY A 34 4.57 -7.04 -4.77
N SER A 35 4.43 -8.29 -5.23
CA SER A 35 5.57 -9.16 -5.52
C SER A 35 6.46 -8.59 -6.61
N ALA A 36 7.71 -9.06 -6.69
CA ALA A 36 8.62 -8.70 -7.78
C ALA A 36 8.02 -8.98 -9.17
N ARG A 37 7.25 -10.08 -9.31
CA ARG A 37 6.53 -10.42 -10.56
C ARG A 37 5.42 -9.41 -10.87
N ASN A 38 4.63 -9.00 -9.88
CA ASN A 38 3.62 -7.97 -10.03
C ASN A 38 4.23 -6.63 -10.48
N ILE A 39 5.35 -6.23 -9.87
CA ILE A 39 6.02 -4.98 -10.24
C ILE A 39 6.64 -5.08 -11.64
N ALA A 40 7.30 -6.20 -11.97
CA ALA A 40 7.93 -6.42 -13.28
C ALA A 40 6.93 -6.41 -14.45
N THR A 41 5.68 -6.80 -14.20
CA THR A 41 4.59 -6.79 -15.21
C THR A 41 3.84 -5.46 -15.25
N GLY A 42 4.33 -4.42 -14.56
CA GLY A 42 3.69 -3.10 -14.53
C GLY A 42 2.40 -3.07 -13.72
N GLY A 43 2.16 -4.07 -12.87
CA GLY A 43 1.00 -4.10 -11.99
C GLY A 43 -0.26 -4.77 -12.52
N VAL A 44 -0.16 -5.43 -13.67
CA VAL A 44 -1.31 -6.01 -14.35
C VAL A 44 -1.65 -7.38 -13.72
N MET A 45 -2.21 -7.38 -12.52
CA MET A 45 -2.51 -8.62 -11.77
C MET A 45 -3.97 -9.03 -11.80
N GLY A 46 -4.87 -8.15 -12.25
CA GLY A 46 -6.28 -8.50 -12.43
C GLY A 46 -6.51 -9.63 -13.43
N SER A 47 -5.62 -9.78 -14.44
CA SER A 47 -5.78 -10.70 -15.57
C SER A 47 -4.84 -11.92 -15.58
N LEU A 48 -3.60 -11.80 -15.07
CA LEU A 48 -2.57 -12.85 -15.24
C LEU A 48 -2.66 -13.97 -14.18
N GLY A 49 -3.08 -13.65 -12.95
CA GLY A 49 -3.18 -14.59 -11.82
C GLY A 49 -1.87 -15.34 -11.48
N GLY A 50 -1.95 -16.39 -10.65
CA GLY A 50 -0.80 -17.24 -10.35
C GLY A 50 0.36 -16.54 -9.64
N ASP A 51 0.04 -15.55 -8.81
CA ASP A 51 0.97 -14.80 -7.98
C ASP A 51 0.29 -14.47 -6.65
N ILE A 52 1.08 -14.39 -5.58
CA ILE A 52 0.54 -14.22 -4.22
C ILE A 52 -0.22 -12.90 -4.04
N THR A 53 0.06 -11.88 -4.88
CA THR A 53 -0.68 -10.62 -4.88
C THR A 53 -2.14 -10.80 -5.32
N ALA A 54 -2.48 -11.90 -6.00
CA ALA A 54 -3.87 -12.26 -6.30
C ALA A 54 -4.72 -12.34 -5.03
N ALA A 55 -4.14 -12.67 -3.86
CA ALA A 55 -4.86 -12.72 -2.59
C ALA A 55 -5.55 -11.41 -2.20
N HIS A 56 -5.03 -10.25 -2.62
CA HIS A 56 -5.60 -8.94 -2.30
C HIS A 56 -6.04 -8.12 -3.52
N VAL A 57 -5.65 -8.50 -4.75
CA VAL A 57 -6.09 -7.83 -5.99
C VAL A 57 -7.29 -8.54 -6.61
N ASN A 58 -7.17 -9.85 -6.89
CA ASN A 58 -8.22 -10.67 -7.47
C ASN A 58 -8.08 -12.12 -6.98
N PRO A 59 -8.80 -12.51 -5.90
CA PRO A 59 -8.64 -13.82 -5.28
C PRO A 59 -8.88 -15.02 -6.21
N ALA A 60 -9.63 -14.85 -7.31
CA ALA A 60 -9.81 -15.91 -8.30
C ALA A 60 -8.48 -16.35 -8.95
N GLY A 61 -7.50 -15.45 -9.03
CA GLY A 61 -6.15 -15.73 -9.53
C GLY A 61 -5.37 -16.73 -8.66
N LEU A 62 -5.77 -16.94 -7.40
CA LEU A 62 -5.16 -17.96 -6.54
C LEU A 62 -5.44 -19.40 -7.06
N GLY A 63 -6.55 -19.61 -7.77
CA GLY A 63 -6.88 -20.92 -8.35
C GLY A 63 -5.87 -21.41 -9.40
N LEU A 64 -4.99 -20.52 -9.90
CA LEU A 64 -3.91 -20.89 -10.82
C LEU A 64 -2.69 -21.51 -10.11
N PHE A 65 -2.58 -21.41 -8.78
CA PHE A 65 -1.52 -22.09 -8.05
C PHE A 65 -1.72 -23.60 -8.08
N LYS A 66 -0.68 -24.31 -8.52
CA LYS A 66 -0.63 -25.78 -8.56
C LYS A 66 0.38 -26.36 -7.57
N THR A 67 1.07 -25.47 -6.86
CA THR A 67 2.21 -25.77 -5.99
C THR A 67 2.07 -24.98 -4.71
N ASN A 68 2.77 -25.45 -3.69
CA ASN A 68 2.94 -24.72 -2.46
C ASN A 68 4.15 -23.80 -2.61
N GLU A 69 3.98 -22.51 -2.33
CA GLU A 69 5.01 -21.49 -2.51
C GLU A 69 5.16 -20.66 -1.25
N PHE A 70 6.41 -20.41 -0.86
CA PHE A 70 6.76 -19.34 0.06
C PHE A 70 7.29 -18.17 -0.77
N VAL A 71 6.71 -16.99 -0.58
CA VAL A 71 7.05 -15.78 -1.33
C VAL A 71 7.63 -14.75 -0.37
N PHE A 72 8.80 -14.24 -0.72
CA PHE A 72 9.47 -13.15 -0.02
C PHE A 72 10.08 -12.20 -1.06
N THR A 73 9.62 -10.96 -1.10
CA THR A 73 9.94 -10.01 -2.18
C THR A 73 10.34 -8.62 -1.64
N PRO A 74 11.50 -8.49 -0.97
CA PRO A 74 11.98 -7.20 -0.51
C PRO A 74 12.35 -6.28 -1.68
N GLY A 75 12.36 -4.97 -1.44
CA GLY A 75 12.70 -3.97 -2.45
C GLY A 75 13.44 -2.77 -1.87
N ILE A 76 14.10 -2.01 -2.73
CA ILE A 76 14.77 -0.75 -2.37
C ILE A 76 14.20 0.36 -3.25
N THR A 77 13.66 1.40 -2.62
CA THR A 77 13.21 2.61 -3.30
C THR A 77 14.28 3.69 -3.20
N PHE A 78 14.74 4.20 -4.34
CA PHE A 78 15.62 5.35 -4.42
C PHE A 78 14.76 6.61 -4.57
N ASN A 79 14.65 7.40 -3.51
CA ASN A 79 13.89 8.63 -3.54
C ASN A 79 14.81 9.85 -3.66
N LYS A 80 14.52 10.73 -4.61
CA LYS A 80 15.20 12.02 -4.81
C LYS A 80 14.17 13.12 -4.90
N ASN A 81 13.97 13.84 -3.80
CA ASN A 81 13.12 15.02 -3.80
C ASN A 81 13.94 16.24 -4.25
N LYS A 82 13.40 17.00 -5.20
CA LYS A 82 13.97 18.29 -5.65
C LYS A 82 12.95 19.39 -5.36
N PHE A 83 13.43 20.49 -4.78
CA PHE A 83 12.61 21.64 -4.44
C PHE A 83 13.31 22.90 -4.93
N ASN A 84 12.54 23.79 -5.55
CA ASN A 84 12.93 25.18 -5.73
C ASN A 84 12.12 26.01 -4.74
N TYR A 85 12.80 26.63 -3.78
CA TYR A 85 12.16 27.53 -2.83
C TYR A 85 12.87 28.88 -2.85
N ARG A 86 12.15 29.92 -3.31
CA ARG A 86 12.66 31.29 -3.44
C ARG A 86 13.94 31.38 -4.28
N GLY A 87 13.97 30.70 -5.42
CA GLY A 87 15.12 30.68 -6.32
C GLY A 87 16.31 29.85 -5.82
N LYS A 88 16.17 29.17 -4.67
CA LYS A 88 17.19 28.25 -4.15
C LYS A 88 16.77 26.80 -4.36
N ASP A 89 17.56 26.09 -5.14
CA ASP A 89 17.38 24.66 -5.33
C ASP A 89 17.92 23.89 -4.11
N THR A 90 17.12 22.95 -3.63
CA THR A 90 17.49 21.98 -2.61
C THR A 90 17.11 20.59 -3.08
N SER A 91 17.98 19.61 -2.84
CA SER A 91 17.69 18.20 -3.11
C SER A 91 17.88 17.37 -1.85
N SER A 92 16.97 16.43 -1.61
CA SER A 92 17.08 15.43 -0.55
C SER A 92 17.04 14.03 -1.15
N LEU A 93 18.07 13.24 -0.87
CA LEU A 93 18.22 11.86 -1.31
C LEU A 93 17.95 10.93 -0.13
N LYS A 94 17.16 9.88 -0.36
CA LYS A 94 16.89 8.85 0.63
C LYS A 94 16.66 7.51 -0.04
N ASN A 95 17.44 6.52 0.37
CA ASN A 95 17.22 5.13 0.00
C ASN A 95 16.37 4.47 1.08
N ILE A 96 15.31 3.81 0.67
CA ILE A 96 14.31 3.25 1.58
C ILE A 96 14.23 1.75 1.31
N PHE A 97 14.44 0.95 2.35
CA PHE A 97 14.17 -0.48 2.29
C PHE A 97 12.66 -0.73 2.45
N ASN A 98 12.12 -1.61 1.62
CA ASN A 98 10.74 -2.09 1.66
C ASN A 98 10.76 -3.60 1.89
N TYR A 99 9.98 -4.09 2.83
CA TYR A 99 9.85 -5.53 3.05
C TYR A 99 9.00 -6.21 1.96
N GLY A 100 8.20 -5.43 1.23
CA GLY A 100 7.44 -5.88 0.07
C GLY A 100 6.36 -6.92 0.40
N THR A 101 6.09 -7.85 -0.51
CA THR A 101 5.13 -8.94 -0.27
C THR A 101 5.80 -10.15 0.34
N ILE A 102 5.22 -10.65 1.42
CA ILE A 102 5.64 -11.86 2.12
C ILE A 102 4.42 -12.75 2.32
N GLY A 103 4.55 -14.04 2.08
CA GLY A 103 3.47 -14.96 2.41
C GLY A 103 3.69 -16.37 1.93
N VAL A 104 2.66 -17.18 2.15
CA VAL A 104 2.59 -18.58 1.72
C VAL A 104 1.33 -18.79 0.90
N VAL A 105 1.45 -19.68 -0.08
CA VAL A 105 0.32 -20.21 -0.86
C VAL A 105 0.40 -21.72 -0.83
N PHE A 106 -0.72 -22.37 -0.58
CA PHE A 106 -0.88 -23.81 -0.67
C PHE A 106 -1.85 -24.10 -1.81
N GLY A 107 -1.31 -24.47 -2.97
CA GLY A 107 -2.08 -24.81 -4.17
C GLY A 107 -2.12 -26.31 -4.39
N THR A 108 -3.32 -26.90 -4.42
CA THR A 108 -3.53 -28.32 -4.68
C THR A 108 -4.37 -28.50 -5.95
N PRO A 109 -3.77 -28.93 -7.07
CA PRO A 109 -4.54 -29.32 -8.25
C PRO A 109 -5.26 -30.64 -7.98
N HIS A 110 -6.47 -30.80 -8.54
CA HIS A 110 -7.22 -32.05 -8.44
C HIS A 110 -7.26 -32.75 -9.79
N ASP A 111 -7.37 -34.09 -9.76
CA ASP A 111 -7.64 -34.86 -10.97
C ASP A 111 -9.12 -34.69 -11.37
N LYS A 112 -9.35 -34.42 -12.65
CA LYS A 112 -10.70 -34.30 -13.24
C LYS A 112 -11.54 -35.56 -13.08
N LYS A 113 -10.90 -36.73 -12.91
CA LYS A 113 -11.60 -38.00 -12.67
C LYS A 113 -12.13 -38.14 -11.24
N THR A 114 -11.53 -37.44 -10.27
CA THR A 114 -11.82 -37.62 -8.84
C THR A 114 -12.50 -36.41 -8.21
N SER A 115 -12.41 -35.23 -8.81
CA SER A 115 -13.02 -34.00 -8.30
C SER A 115 -13.69 -33.17 -9.40
N LYS A 116 -14.80 -32.50 -9.03
CA LYS A 116 -15.44 -31.47 -9.87
C LYS A 116 -14.69 -30.13 -9.83
N TRP A 117 -13.81 -29.93 -8.85
CA TRP A 117 -12.98 -28.74 -8.73
C TRP A 117 -11.65 -28.96 -9.45
N ALA A 118 -11.16 -27.94 -10.15
CA ALA A 118 -9.89 -28.03 -10.87
C ALA A 118 -8.68 -27.91 -9.92
N SER A 119 -8.79 -27.07 -8.89
CA SER A 119 -7.76 -26.82 -7.89
C SER A 119 -8.40 -26.22 -6.63
N THR A 120 -7.73 -26.36 -5.50
CA THR A 120 -7.98 -25.56 -4.30
C THR A 120 -6.71 -24.79 -3.96
N ALA A 121 -6.87 -23.56 -3.49
CA ALA A 121 -5.75 -22.74 -3.05
C ALA A 121 -6.10 -22.05 -1.74
N PHE A 122 -5.18 -22.09 -0.80
CA PHE A 122 -5.23 -21.30 0.43
C PHE A 122 -3.99 -20.41 0.49
N SER A 123 -4.16 -19.13 0.80
CA SER A 123 -3.04 -18.20 0.88
C SER A 123 -3.13 -17.36 2.15
N PHE A 124 -1.97 -17.12 2.74
CA PHE A 124 -1.78 -16.12 3.78
C PHE A 124 -0.64 -15.20 3.35
N SER A 125 -0.92 -13.91 3.20
CA SER A 125 0.06 -12.94 2.71
C SER A 125 -0.08 -11.59 3.39
N VAL A 126 1.06 -10.93 3.60
CA VAL A 126 1.17 -9.54 4.03
C VAL A 126 1.85 -8.76 2.92
N ASN A 127 1.29 -7.62 2.56
CA ASN A 127 1.84 -6.75 1.53
C ASN A 127 1.99 -5.32 2.04
N GLN A 128 3.13 -4.70 1.75
CA GLN A 128 3.34 -3.28 2.03
C GLN A 128 2.54 -2.43 1.04
N LEU A 129 1.46 -1.79 1.50
CA LEU A 129 0.58 -0.98 0.64
C LEU A 129 1.20 0.38 0.28
N ALA A 130 1.78 1.04 1.27
CA ALA A 130 2.40 2.34 1.10
C ALA A 130 3.63 2.46 2.01
N ASN A 131 4.57 3.32 1.61
CA ASN A 131 5.71 3.70 2.43
C ASN A 131 5.79 5.22 2.56
N TYR A 132 5.50 5.73 3.76
CA TYR A 132 5.54 7.16 4.07
C TYR A 132 6.90 7.62 4.63
N ASN A 133 7.94 6.77 4.56
CA ASN A 133 9.27 7.06 5.09
C ASN A 133 10.06 8.04 4.19
N ASN A 134 9.46 9.17 3.83
CA ASN A 134 10.10 10.24 3.08
C ASN A 134 10.59 11.36 4.01
N LYS A 135 11.70 12.02 3.66
CA LYS A 135 12.15 13.25 4.33
C LYS A 135 12.30 14.35 3.28
N VAL A 136 11.55 15.42 3.49
CA VAL A 136 11.57 16.60 2.63
C VAL A 136 12.27 17.73 3.37
N GLN A 137 13.17 18.43 2.68
CA GLN A 137 13.85 19.61 3.20
C GLN A 137 14.00 20.64 2.07
N PHE A 138 13.68 21.89 2.39
CA PHE A 138 13.92 23.04 1.53
C PHE A 138 14.54 24.17 2.37
N LYS A 139 15.28 25.06 1.71
CA LYS A 139 15.87 26.25 2.34
C LYS A 139 15.89 27.40 1.33
N GLY A 140 15.66 28.62 1.81
CA GLY A 140 15.66 29.83 1.00
C GLY A 140 15.86 31.05 1.90
N PHE A 141 16.41 32.12 1.36
CA PHE A 141 16.61 33.36 2.11
C PHE A 141 15.30 34.14 2.20
N ASN A 142 14.92 34.61 3.40
CA ASN A 142 13.75 35.47 3.59
C ASN A 142 14.11 36.95 3.64
N ASN A 143 13.69 37.71 2.62
CA ASN A 143 13.83 39.16 2.53
C ASN A 143 12.50 39.93 2.61
N ALA A 144 11.38 39.26 2.92
CA ALA A 144 10.04 39.86 2.88
C ALA A 144 9.39 40.01 4.26
N SER A 145 9.81 39.21 5.25
CA SER A 145 9.27 39.25 6.60
C SER A 145 10.32 38.81 7.63
N SER A 146 10.23 39.35 8.85
CA SER A 146 11.00 38.89 10.00
C SER A 146 10.11 38.15 10.99
N PHE A 147 10.68 37.18 11.72
CA PHE A 147 9.98 36.60 12.89
C PHE A 147 9.79 37.67 13.99
N THR A 148 10.62 38.71 14.00
CA THR A 148 10.54 39.81 14.96
C THR A 148 9.29 40.68 14.79
N GLU A 149 8.69 40.75 13.60
CA GLU A 149 7.44 41.50 13.36
C GLU A 149 6.31 41.05 14.30
N GLN A 150 6.26 39.76 14.65
CA GLN A 150 5.24 39.22 15.55
C GLN A 150 5.28 39.85 16.96
N TYR A 151 6.44 40.33 17.41
CA TYR A 151 6.62 40.99 18.70
C TYR A 151 6.37 42.50 18.65
N LEU A 152 6.22 43.09 17.46
CA LEU A 152 5.94 44.52 17.28
C LEU A 152 4.43 44.81 17.34
N GLU A 153 3.60 43.78 17.14
CA GLU A 153 2.12 43.87 17.14
C GLU A 153 1.50 43.60 18.54
N GLU A 154 2.31 43.36 19.57
CA GLU A 154 1.89 43.29 21.00
C GLU A 154 2.19 44.61 21.75
#